data_AF-A0A5N6ZY50-F1
#
_entry.id   AF-A0A5N6ZY50-F1
#
_cell.length_a   1.000
_cell.length_b   1.000
_cell.length_c   1.000
_cell.angle_alpha   90.00
_cell.angle_beta   90.00
_cell.angle_gamma   90.00
#
_symmetry.space_group_name_H-M   'P 1'
#
loop_
_entity.id
_entity.type
_entity.pdbx_description
1 polymer ?
#
loop_
_entity_poly.entity_id
_entity_poly.type
_entity_poly.pdbx_seq_one_letter_code
_entity_poly.pdbx_strand_id
1 'polypeptide(L)'
;MSITHIVLFQFKQDAAPESVQNACKRMLSLKDHCLYPSTGKPYIRSASGGKDNSPEGAQGGITHAFIVEFATAAERDYYVASDTVHQEFVRSLDGLIEKALVVDFTPGVL
;
A
#
# COMPACT_ATOMS: atom_id res chain seq x y z
N MET A 1 15.60 5.28 -11.19
CA MET A 1 15.83 4.15 -10.26
C MET A 1 14.48 3.68 -9.77
N SER A 2 14.30 2.38 -9.53
CA SER A 2 13.05 1.87 -8.96
C SER A 2 12.88 2.37 -7.54
N ILE A 3 11.62 2.52 -7.13
CA ILE A 3 11.24 2.89 -5.78
C ILE A 3 10.47 1.74 -5.16
N THR A 4 10.87 1.37 -3.94
CA THR A 4 10.11 0.46 -3.09
C THR A 4 9.31 1.30 -2.12
N HIS A 5 7.99 1.14 -2.18
CA HIS A 5 7.01 1.78 -1.30
C HIS A 5 6.45 0.75 -0.33
N ILE A 6 6.75 0.93 0.95
CA ILE A 6 6.25 0.09 2.04
C ILE A 6 5.13 0.82 2.75
N VAL A 7 4.00 0.13 2.94
CA VAL A 7 2.87 0.59 3.75
C VAL A 7 2.58 -0.44 4.81
N LEU A 8 2.56 0.01 6.06
CA LEU A 8 2.25 -0.79 7.23
C LEU A 8 0.95 -0.28 7.84
N PHE A 9 0.01 -1.17 8.09
CA PHE A 9 -1.27 -0.84 8.72
C PHE A 9 -1.41 -1.47 10.09
N GLN A 10 -1.93 -0.69 11.02
CA GLN A 10 -2.63 -1.16 12.19
C GLN A 10 -4.12 -0.87 11.98
N PHE A 11 -4.91 -1.92 11.82
CA PHE A 11 -6.37 -1.82 11.83
C PHE A 11 -6.89 -1.62 13.26
N LYS A 12 -8.04 -0.96 13.40
CA LYS A 12 -8.71 -0.83 14.70
C LYS A 12 -9.12 -2.20 15.24
N GLN A 13 -9.18 -2.33 16.56
CA GLN A 13 -9.53 -3.60 17.21
C GLN A 13 -10.98 -4.03 16.96
N ASP A 14 -11.87 -3.07 16.77
CA ASP A 14 -13.30 -3.27 16.48
C ASP A 14 -13.62 -3.30 14.97
N ALA A 15 -12.58 -3.22 14.11
CA ALA A 15 -12.76 -3.34 12.68
C ALA A 15 -13.32 -4.72 12.29
N ALA A 16 -14.40 -4.73 11.51
CA ALA A 16 -14.99 -5.97 11.02
C ALA A 16 -13.96 -6.76 10.18
N PRO A 17 -13.79 -8.08 10.41
CA PRO A 17 -12.80 -8.90 9.69
C PRO A 17 -12.96 -8.86 8.17
N GLU A 18 -14.19 -8.80 7.67
CA GLU A 18 -14.48 -8.68 6.25
C GLU A 18 -14.00 -7.35 5.67
N SER A 19 -14.19 -6.24 6.39
CA SER A 19 -13.69 -4.92 5.99
C SER A 19 -12.17 -4.89 5.89
N VAL A 20 -11.48 -5.51 6.86
CA VAL A 20 -10.02 -5.67 6.83
C VAL A 20 -9.59 -6.49 5.62
N GLN A 21 -10.23 -7.65 5.40
CA GLN A 21 -9.91 -8.50 4.25
C GLN A 21 -10.13 -7.77 2.91
N ASN A 22 -11.21 -7.00 2.79
CA ASN A 22 -11.51 -6.22 1.60
C ASN A 22 -10.50 -5.09 1.38
N ALA A 23 -10.08 -4.40 2.44
CA ALA A 23 -9.01 -3.40 2.36
C ALA A 23 -7.68 -4.02 1.87
N CYS A 24 -7.28 -5.17 2.43
CA CYS A 24 -6.08 -5.89 2.02
C CYS A 24 -6.14 -6.33 0.55
N LYS A 25 -7.27 -6.89 0.10
CA LYS A 25 -7.48 -7.27 -1.31
C LYS A 25 -7.38 -6.06 -2.23
N ARG A 26 -8.01 -4.93 -1.85
CA ARG A 26 -7.99 -3.70 -2.64
C ARG A 26 -6.58 -3.13 -2.75
N MET A 27 -5.82 -3.10 -1.65
CA MET A 27 -4.41 -2.68 -1.65
C MET A 27 -3.58 -3.47 -2.68
N LEU A 28 -3.70 -4.80 -2.68
CA LEU A 28 -2.97 -5.65 -3.63
C LEU A 28 -3.47 -5.48 -5.07
N SER A 29 -4.75 -5.20 -5.27
CA SER A 29 -5.34 -5.01 -6.59
C SER A 29 -4.96 -3.67 -7.26
N LEU A 30 -4.42 -2.71 -6.50
CA LEU A 30 -3.98 -1.42 -7.06
C LEU A 30 -2.99 -1.61 -8.19
N LYS A 31 -2.16 -2.67 -8.14
CA LYS A 31 -1.21 -2.97 -9.21
C LYS A 31 -1.87 -3.17 -10.58
N ASP A 32 -3.13 -3.58 -10.60
CA ASP A 32 -3.89 -3.86 -11.83
C ASP A 32 -4.82 -2.69 -12.22
N HIS A 33 -5.12 -1.79 -11.29
CA HIS A 33 -6.13 -0.74 -11.46
C HIS A 33 -5.56 0.68 -11.48
N CYS A 34 -4.34 0.89 -10.96
CA CYS A 34 -3.60 2.13 -11.14
C CYS A 34 -2.96 2.13 -12.52
N LEU A 35 -3.58 2.86 -13.45
CA LEU A 35 -3.26 2.86 -14.87
C LEU A 35 -2.72 4.22 -15.31
N TYR A 36 -1.80 4.21 -16.26
CA TYR A 36 -1.37 5.41 -16.95
C TYR A 36 -2.56 6.06 -17.67
N PRO A 37 -2.89 7.34 -17.42
CA PRO A 37 -4.00 8.01 -18.09
C PRO A 37 -3.89 8.02 -19.62
N SER A 38 -2.65 8.07 -20.13
CA SER A 38 -2.36 8.16 -21.56
C SER A 38 -2.47 6.83 -22.30
N THR A 39 -2.22 5.70 -21.62
CA THR A 39 -2.11 4.38 -22.28
C THR A 39 -3.09 3.34 -21.75
N GLY A 40 -3.72 3.58 -20.60
CA GLY A 40 -4.58 2.61 -19.92
C GLY A 40 -3.84 1.37 -19.41
N LYS A 41 -2.49 1.39 -19.40
CA LYS A 41 -1.68 0.25 -18.92
C LYS A 41 -1.29 0.43 -17.45
N PRO A 42 -1.19 -0.65 -16.66
CA PRO A 42 -0.71 -0.56 -15.29
C PRO A 42 0.74 -0.08 -15.22
N TYR A 43 1.05 0.72 -14.20
CA TYR A 43 2.39 1.29 -14.00
C TYR A 43 3.07 0.84 -12.71
N ILE A 44 2.31 0.24 -11.79
CA ILE A 44 2.88 -0.46 -10.64
C ILE A 44 3.50 -1.77 -11.14
N ARG A 45 4.78 -1.99 -10.84
CA ARG A 45 5.49 -3.20 -11.27
C ARG A 45 5.05 -4.43 -10.49
N SER A 46 4.92 -4.29 -9.18
CA SER A 46 4.51 -5.38 -8.30
C SER A 46 3.85 -4.81 -7.05
N ALA A 47 2.93 -5.59 -6.48
CA ALA A 47 2.38 -5.37 -5.15
C ALA A 47 2.26 -6.71 -4.43
N SER A 48 2.75 -6.76 -3.19
CA SER A 48 2.70 -7.94 -2.33
C SER A 48 2.49 -7.52 -0.88
N GLY A 49 2.06 -8.43 -0.02
CA GLY A 49 1.80 -8.10 1.38
C GLY A 49 0.86 -9.07 2.05
N GLY A 50 0.60 -8.84 3.34
CA GLY A 50 -0.24 -9.71 4.15
C GLY A 50 -0.25 -9.35 5.62
N LYS A 51 -0.84 -10.24 6.41
CA LYS A 51 -0.89 -10.17 7.86
C LYS A 51 0.47 -10.55 8.45
N ASP A 52 0.90 -9.82 9.46
CA ASP A 52 2.09 -10.14 10.23
C ASP A 52 1.96 -11.52 10.93
N ASN A 53 3.07 -12.24 10.95
CA ASN A 53 3.24 -13.51 11.65
C ASN A 53 4.62 -13.62 12.32
N SER A 54 5.33 -12.50 12.50
CA SER A 54 6.64 -12.52 13.14
C SER A 54 6.52 -12.90 14.63
N PRO A 55 7.34 -13.84 15.12
CA PRO A 55 7.36 -14.21 16.53
C PRO A 55 8.14 -13.21 17.40
N GLU A 56 8.76 -12.19 16.83
CA GLU A 56 9.73 -11.32 17.52
C GLU A 56 9.07 -10.28 18.44
N GLY A 57 7.76 -10.02 18.31
CA GLY A 57 7.03 -9.10 19.19
C GLY A 57 7.37 -7.61 19.01
N ALA A 58 8.12 -7.25 17.96
CA ALA A 58 8.59 -5.89 17.69
C ALA A 58 7.68 -5.07 16.75
N GLN A 59 6.44 -5.51 16.52
CA GLN A 59 5.53 -4.92 15.54
C GLN A 59 5.06 -3.50 15.89
N GLY A 60 5.12 -3.11 17.17
CA GLY A 60 4.66 -1.80 17.62
C GLY A 60 3.19 -1.53 17.27
N GLY A 61 2.34 -2.54 17.30
CA GLY A 61 0.91 -2.45 16.96
C GLY A 61 0.56 -2.64 15.48
N ILE A 62 1.53 -2.60 14.56
CA ILE A 62 1.28 -2.93 13.15
C ILE A 62 0.80 -4.38 13.03
N THR A 63 -0.19 -4.62 12.17
CA THR A 63 -0.75 -5.96 11.95
C THR A 63 -0.61 -6.45 10.51
N HIS A 64 -0.41 -5.54 9.55
CA HIS A 64 -0.27 -5.89 8.14
C HIS A 64 0.81 -5.04 7.48
N ALA A 65 1.48 -5.62 6.47
CA ALA A 65 2.52 -4.98 5.69
C ALA A 65 2.29 -5.21 4.20
N PHE A 66 2.54 -4.17 3.40
CA PHE A 66 2.45 -4.19 1.95
C PHE A 66 3.68 -3.53 1.34
N ILE A 67 4.14 -4.09 0.22
CA ILE A 67 5.26 -3.60 -0.56
C ILE A 67 4.78 -3.39 -1.98
N VAL A 68 4.98 -2.20 -2.51
CA VAL A 68 4.69 -1.80 -3.88
C VAL A 68 5.97 -1.35 -4.56
N GLU A 69 6.21 -1.79 -5.79
CA GLU A 69 7.37 -1.37 -6.58
C GLU A 69 6.94 -0.49 -7.75
N PHE A 70 7.63 0.65 -7.90
CA PHE A 70 7.53 1.53 -9.06
C PHE A 70 8.84 1.51 -9.86
N ALA A 71 8.77 1.70 -11.18
CA ALA A 71 9.96 1.77 -12.02
C ALA A 71 10.73 3.08 -11.80
N THR A 72 10.01 4.14 -11.44
CA THR A 72 10.53 5.50 -11.30
C THR A 72 9.90 6.24 -10.12
N ALA A 73 10.59 7.28 -9.64
CA ALA A 73 10.03 8.18 -8.63
C ALA A 73 8.79 8.93 -9.14
N ALA A 74 8.75 9.31 -10.42
CA ALA A 74 7.61 10.02 -11.00
C ALA A 74 6.31 9.20 -10.98
N GLU A 75 6.38 7.88 -11.22
CA GLU A 75 5.23 6.99 -11.08
C GLU A 75 4.74 6.91 -9.63
N ARG A 76 5.66 6.79 -8.66
CA ARG A 76 5.31 6.83 -7.22
C ARG A 76 4.67 8.17 -6.85
N ASP A 77 5.25 9.28 -7.31
CA ASP A 77 4.75 10.62 -7.00
C ASP A 77 3.35 10.82 -7.60
N TYR A 78 3.11 10.36 -8.83
CA TYR A 78 1.78 10.37 -9.45
C TYR A 78 0.78 9.49 -8.70
N TYR A 79 1.17 8.27 -8.32
CA TYR A 79 0.35 7.36 -7.51
C TYR A 79 -0.12 8.05 -6.23
N VAL A 80 0.80 8.66 -5.50
CA VAL A 80 0.49 9.33 -4.23
C VAL A 80 -0.35 10.59 -4.45
N ALA A 81 -0.02 11.44 -5.41
CA ALA A 81 -0.59 12.79 -5.51
C ALA A 81 -1.86 12.87 -6.37
N SER A 82 -1.99 12.03 -7.40
CA SER A 82 -2.90 12.30 -8.52
C SER A 82 -3.76 11.10 -8.95
N ASP A 83 -3.33 9.87 -8.69
CA ASP A 83 -4.08 8.69 -9.10
C ASP A 83 -5.40 8.56 -8.32
N THR A 84 -6.53 8.74 -9.00
CA THR A 84 -7.85 8.74 -8.37
C THR A 84 -8.21 7.38 -7.76
N VAL A 85 -7.74 6.27 -8.35
CA VAL A 85 -8.00 4.92 -7.83
C VAL A 85 -7.28 4.72 -6.50
N HIS A 86 -6.03 5.18 -6.40
CA HIS A 86 -5.30 5.19 -5.14
C HIS A 86 -5.97 6.12 -4.11
N GLN A 87 -6.38 7.33 -4.50
CA GLN A 87 -7.07 8.27 -3.60
C GLN A 87 -8.38 7.71 -3.04
N GLU A 88 -9.17 7.02 -3.87
CA GLU A 88 -10.39 6.32 -3.44
C GLU A 88 -10.08 5.17 -2.48
N PHE A 89 -8.98 4.44 -2.71
CA PHE A 89 -8.50 3.44 -1.76
C PHE A 89 -8.16 4.08 -0.41
N VAL A 90 -7.35 5.15 -0.38
CA VAL A 90 -6.98 5.84 0.86
C VAL A 90 -8.22 6.32 1.63
N ARG A 91 -9.17 6.95 0.94
CA ARG A 91 -10.44 7.42 1.56
C ARG A 91 -11.24 6.27 2.18
N SER A 92 -11.23 5.09 1.55
CA SER A 92 -11.97 3.95 2.07
C SER A 92 -11.34 3.30 3.32
N LEU A 93 -10.11 3.69 3.68
CA LEU A 93 -9.48 3.29 4.93
C LEU A 93 -9.92 4.18 6.11
N ASP A 94 -10.58 5.31 5.85
CA ASP A 94 -11.05 6.21 6.90
C ASP A 94 -11.98 5.48 7.86
N GLY A 95 -11.75 5.69 9.15
CA GLY A 95 -12.44 4.98 10.22
C GLY A 95 -12.04 3.50 10.41
N LEU A 96 -11.30 2.88 9.48
CA LEU A 96 -10.90 1.45 9.56
C LEU A 96 -9.49 1.26 10.14
N ILE A 97 -8.57 2.17 9.84
CA ILE A 97 -7.18 2.12 10.32
C ILE A 97 -7.01 2.96 11.60
N GLU A 98 -6.22 2.44 12.52
CA GLU A 98 -5.76 3.16 13.72
C GLU A 98 -4.46 3.92 13.41
N LYS A 99 -3.57 3.28 12.63
CA LYS A 99 -2.27 3.84 12.27
C LYS A 99 -1.82 3.33 10.90
N ALA A 100 -1.24 4.22 10.11
CA ALA A 100 -0.47 3.88 8.92
C ALA A 100 0.97 4.38 9.08
N LEU A 101 1.94 3.56 8.67
CA LEU A 101 3.34 3.96 8.53
C LEU A 101 3.78 3.68 7.09
N VAL A 102 4.41 4.67 6.46
CA VAL A 102 4.80 4.62 5.05
C VAL A 102 6.27 4.93 4.92
N VAL A 103 6.99 4.10 4.17
CA VAL A 103 8.43 4.27 3.90
C VAL A 103 8.70 4.05 2.43
N ASP A 104 9.35 5.02 1.79
CA ASP A 104 9.82 4.92 0.42
C ASP A 104 11.34 4.92 0.39
N PHE A 105 11.93 4.03 -0.40
CA PHE A 105 13.37 4.00 -0.59
C PHE A 105 13.76 3.54 -1.99
N THR A 106 14.98 3.91 -2.39
CA THR A 106 15.65 3.31 -3.56
C THR A 106 16.49 2.13 -3.08
N PRO A 107 16.30 0.92 -3.62
CA PRO A 107 17.09 -0.25 -3.20
C PRO A 107 18.61 0.01 -3.28
N GLY A 108 19.32 -0.26 -2.18
CA GLY A 108 20.78 -0.14 -2.10
C GLY A 108 21.32 1.27 -1.83
N VAL A 109 20.46 2.28 -1.64
CA VAL A 109 20.88 3.61 -1.17
C VAL A 109 20.79 3.65 0.36
N LEU A 110 21.90 4.01 1.03
CA LEU A 110 22.08 3.99 2.48
C LEU A 110 22.26 5.40 3.05
#